data_AF-A0A1X1P8V9-F1
#
_entry.id   AF-A0A1X1P8V9-F1
#
_cell.length_a   1.000
_cell.length_b   1.000
_cell.length_c   1.000
_cell.angle_alpha   90.00
_cell.angle_beta   90.00
_cell.angle_gamma   90.00
#
_symmetry.space_group_name_H-M   'P 1'
#
loop_
_entity.id
_entity.type
_entity.pdbx_description
1 polymer ?
#
loop_
_entity_poly.entity_id
_entity_poly.type
_entity_poly.pdbx_seq_one_letter_code
_entity_poly.pdbx_strand_id
1 'polypeptide(L)' 'MKIHEYQGKEILRKFGVAVPRGKPAFSVDEAVKVAEELGGPVWVVKAQIHAGGRGKGGGVKVAKS' A
#
# COMPACT_ATOMS: atom_id res chain seq x y z
N MET A 1 -17.90 11.58 1.07
CA MET A 1 -17.27 10.54 0.22
C MET A 1 -15.96 10.12 0.87
N LYS A 2 -15.59 8.84 0.83
CA LYS A 2 -14.30 8.33 1.34
C LYS A 2 -13.38 7.96 0.18
N ILE A 3 -12.07 7.97 0.42
CA ILE A 3 -11.04 7.50 -0.53
C ILE A 3 -10.17 6.42 0.11
N HIS A 4 -9.52 5.61 -0.72
CA HIS A 4 -8.58 4.58 -0.28
C HIS A 4 -7.23 5.18 0.18
N GLU A 5 -6.45 4.39 0.95
CA GLU A 5 -5.13 4.81 1.44
C GLU A 5 -4.19 5.20 0.29
N TYR A 6 -4.17 4.43 -0.81
CA TYR A 6 -3.28 4.74 -1.94
C TYR A 6 -3.65 6.06 -2.65
N GLN A 7 -4.95 6.36 -2.77
CA GLN A 7 -5.45 7.62 -3.35
C GLN A 7 -5.07 8.81 -2.47
N GLY A 8 -5.27 8.68 -1.16
CA GLY A 8 -4.85 9.71 -0.20
C GLY A 8 -3.35 9.99 -0.27
N LYS A 9 -2.51 8.95 -0.34
CA LYS A 9 -1.06 9.10 -0.53
C LYS A 9 -0.70 9.78 -1.84
N GLU A 10 -1.41 9.50 -2.93
CA GLU A 10 -1.18 10.15 -4.20
C GLU A 10 -1.47 11.65 -4.15
N ILE A 11 -2.61 12.03 -3.56
CA ILE A 11 -2.96 13.44 -3.35
C ILE A 11 -1.89 14.13 -2.51
N LEU A 12 -1.54 13.58 -1.35
CA LEU A 12 -0.51 14.14 -0.46
C LEU A 12 0.83 14.34 -1.20
N ARG A 13 1.24 13.35 -2.00
CA ARG A 13 2.47 13.43 -2.79
C ARG A 13 2.43 14.55 -3.84
N LYS A 14 1.28 14.79 -4.48
CA LYS A 14 1.10 15.91 -5.44
C LYS A 14 1.33 17.28 -4.80
N PHE A 15 1.14 17.40 -3.49
CA PHE A 15 1.40 18.62 -2.72
C PHE A 15 2.74 18.59 -1.97
N GLY A 16 3.66 17.70 -2.32
CA GLY A 16 5.01 17.64 -1.74
C GLY A 16 5.08 17.03 -0.33
N VAL A 17 3.98 16.46 0.19
CA VAL A 17 4.00 15.78 1.49
C VAL A 17 4.67 14.41 1.37
N ALA A 18 5.68 14.17 2.20
CA ALA A 18 6.37 12.89 2.24
C ALA A 18 5.43 11.76 2.67
N VAL A 19 5.33 10.73 1.82
CA VAL A 19 4.55 9.51 2.08
C VAL A 19 5.39 8.29 1.73
N PRO A 20 5.21 7.14 2.40
CA PRO A 20 5.91 5.91 2.03
C PRO A 20 5.67 5.53 0.56
N ARG A 21 6.72 5.08 -0.12
CA ARG A 21 6.64 4.56 -1.49
C ARG A 21 5.74 3.32 -1.53
N GLY A 22 4.93 3.21 -2.58
CA GLY A 22 4.01 2.09 -2.78
C GLY A 22 3.06 2.34 -3.95
N LYS A 23 2.52 1.25 -4.51
CA LYS A 23 1.53 1.26 -5.59
C LYS A 23 0.35 0.34 -5.24
N PRO A 24 -0.88 0.61 -5.70
CA PRO A 24 -1.96 -0.36 -5.63
C PRO A 24 -1.65 -1.56 -6.54
N ALA A 25 -2.19 -2.72 -6.19
CA ALA A 25 -2.17 -3.93 -7.00
C ALA A 25 -3.55 -4.57 -6.97
N PHE A 26 -4.02 -5.06 -8.11
CA PHE A 26 -5.34 -5.67 -8.30
C PHE A 26 -5.26 -7.18 -8.56
N SER A 27 -4.05 -7.72 -8.65
CA SER A 27 -3.76 -9.14 -8.71
C SER A 27 -2.54 -9.49 -7.86
N VAL A 28 -2.33 -10.78 -7.62
CA VAL A 28 -1.15 -11.28 -6.91
C VAL A 28 0.12 -10.97 -7.70
N ASP A 29 0.11 -11.20 -9.02
CA ASP A 29 1.26 -10.95 -9.90
C ASP A 29 1.66 -9.47 -9.92
N GLU A 30 0.67 -8.56 -9.91
CA GLU A 30 0.94 -7.12 -9.79
C GLU A 30 1.57 -6.79 -8.43
N ALA A 31 1.13 -7.42 -7.34
CA ALA A 31 1.70 -7.17 -6.02
C ALA A 31 3.18 -7.62 -5.94
N VAL A 32 3.52 -8.74 -6.58
CA VAL A 32 4.90 -9.22 -6.71
C VAL A 32 5.74 -8.26 -7.53
N LYS A 33 5.28 -7.87 -8.72
CA LYS A 33 5.98 -6.89 -9.58
C LYS A 33 6.20 -5.56 -8.87
N VAL A 34 5.20 -5.05 -8.16
CA VAL A 34 5.32 -3.82 -7.37
C VAL A 34 6.37 -3.97 -6.26
N ALA A 35 6.45 -5.12 -5.59
CA ALA A 35 7.48 -5.37 -4.58
C ALA A 35 8.89 -5.34 -5.19
N GLU A 36 9.08 -6.02 -6.32
CA GLU A 36 10.33 -6.03 -7.09
C GLU A 36 10.75 -4.61 -7.52
N GLU A 37 9.83 -3.83 -8.08
CA GLU A 37 10.07 -2.44 -8.50
C GLU A 37 10.43 -1.51 -7.32
N LEU A 38 9.80 -1.69 -6.16
CA LEU A 38 10.09 -0.89 -4.96
C LEU A 38 11.48 -1.21 -4.39
N GLY A 39 11.94 -2.45 -4.61
CA GLY A 39 13.15 -3.01 -4.04
C GLY A 39 13.13 -3.01 -2.51
N GLY A 40 14.31 -3.30 -1.94
CA GLY A 40 14.50 -3.38 -0.49
C GLY A 40 14.19 -4.76 0.08
N PRO A 41 14.39 -4.97 1.39
CA PRO A 41 14.28 -6.29 2.01
C PRO A 41 12.92 -6.56 2.67
N VAL A 42 12.04 -5.55 2.78
CA VAL A 42 10.78 -5.64 3.54
C VAL A 42 9.69 -4.80 2.87
N TRP A 43 8.51 -5.39 2.73
CA TRP A 43 7.31 -4.73 2.19
C TRP A 43 6.13 -4.88 3.13
N VAL A 44 5.14 -3.98 3.00
CA VAL A 44 3.88 -4.07 3.75
C VAL A 44 2.73 -4.16 2.77
N VAL A 45 2.08 -5.33 2.75
CA VAL A 45 0.88 -5.58 1.95
C VAL A 45 -0.35 -5.17 2.75
N LYS A 46 -1.20 -4.30 2.20
CA LYS A 46 -2.35 -3.73 2.91
C LYS A 46 -3.64 -3.80 2.08
N ALA A 47 -4.67 -4.40 2.67
CA ALA A 47 -6.03 -4.36 2.14
C ALA A 47 -6.50 -2.91 1.96
N GLN A 48 -7.06 -2.62 0.78
CA GLN A 48 -7.59 -1.30 0.44
C GLN A 48 -9.12 -1.29 0.63
N ILE A 49 -9.56 -0.85 1.82
CA ILE A 49 -10.98 -0.69 2.16
C ILE A 49 -11.21 0.65 2.88
N HIS A 50 -12.45 1.16 2.87
CA HIS A 50 -12.83 2.44 3.50
C HIS A 50 -13.03 2.35 5.04
N ALA A 51 -12.45 1.33 5.67
CA ALA A 51 -12.52 1.08 7.11
C ALA A 51 -11.13 1.07 7.76
N GLY A 52 -11.08 1.51 9.02
CA GLY A 52 -9.92 1.35 9.90
C GLY A 52 -9.78 -0.09 10.42
N GLY A 53 -8.89 -0.32 11.39
CA GLY A 53 -8.79 -1.63 12.08
C GLY A 53 -8.18 -2.78 11.24
N ARG A 54 -7.75 -2.50 10.01
CA ARG A 54 -7.22 -3.50 9.05
C ARG A 54 -6.08 -4.37 9.61
N GLY A 55 -5.23 -3.80 10.47
CA GLY A 55 -4.15 -4.57 11.12
C GLY A 55 -4.69 -5.65 12.07
N LYS A 56 -5.63 -5.29 12.95
CA LYS A 56 -6.30 -6.24 13.85
C LYS A 56 -7.11 -7.28 13.08
N GLY A 57 -7.72 -6.89 11.96
CA GLY A 57 -8.45 -7.78 11.05
C GLY A 57 -7.58 -8.63 10.12
N GLY A 58 -6.25 -8.59 10.25
CA GLY A 58 -5.34 -9.41 9.43
C GLY A 58 -5.09 -8.90 8.01
N GLY A 59 -5.69 -7.78 7.61
CA GLY A 59 -5.52 -7.15 6.29
C GLY A 59 -4.26 -6.29 6.14
N VAL A 60 -3.31 -6.36 7.08
CA VAL A 60 -1.98 -5.72 6.98
C VAL A 60 -0.94 -6.76 7.33
N LYS A 61 -0.01 -7.05 6.41
CA LYS A 61 1.04 -8.06 6.58
C LYS A 61 2.40 -7.50 6.17
N VAL A 62 3.42 -7.83 6.95
CA VAL A 62 4.82 -7.55 6.62
C VAL A 62 5.35 -8.76 5.84
N ALA A 63 5.86 -8.50 4.64
CA ALA A 63 6.45 -9.51 3.76
C ALA A 63 7.96 -9.30 3.66
N LYS A 64 8.68 -10.42 3.58
CA LYS A 64 10.12 -10.50 3.34
C LYS A 64 10.30 -11.60 2.30
N SER A 65 11.25 -11.41 1.39
CA SER A 65 11.68 -12.40 0.39
C SER A 65 12.75 -13.31 0.96
#